data_AF-A0A971W502-F1
#
_entry.id   AF-A0A971W502-F1
#
_cell.length_a   1.000
_cell.length_b   1.000
_cell.length_c   1.000
_cell.angle_alpha   90.00
_cell.angle_beta   90.00
_cell.angle_gamma   90.00
#
_symmetry.space_group_name_H-M   'P 1'
#
loop_
_entity.id
_entity.type
_entity.pdbx_description
1 polymer ?
#
loop_
_entity_poly.entity_id
_entity_poly.type
_entity_poly.pdbx_seq_one_letter_code
_entity_poly.pdbx_strand_id
1 'polypeptide(L)' 'MELLQAELQRVYGDRVQFACIDTTQTSLDSFPLISRVVQMGYNFPITAINGKPRLAGGIDIDQIKNLLDEILP' A
#
# COMPACT_ATOMS: atom_id res chain seq x y z
N MET A 1 -3.52 -1.81 -10.99
CA MET A 1 -3.97 -1.00 -9.84
C MET A 1 -5.48 -0.96 -9.72
N GLU A 2 -6.23 -0.75 -10.81
CA GLU A 2 -7.71 -0.75 -10.81
C GLU A 2 -8.34 -2.04 -10.22
N LEU A 3 -7.81 -3.22 -10.57
CA LEU A 3 -8.30 -4.50 -10.02
C LEU A 3 -8.18 -4.58 -8.50
N LEU A 4 -7.04 -4.14 -7.94
CA LEU A 4 -6.84 -4.11 -6.50
C LEU A 4 -7.82 -3.13 -5.84
N GLN A 5 -7.97 -1.93 -6.39
CA GLN A 5 -8.92 -0.94 -5.86
C GLN A 5 -10.36 -1.47 -5.88
N ALA A 6 -10.78 -2.09 -6.99
CA ALA A 6 -12.11 -2.66 -7.13
C ALA A 6 -12.36 -3.78 -6.11
N GLU A 7 -11.39 -4.68 -5.93
CA GLU A 7 -11.51 -5.77 -4.96
C GLU A 7 -11.56 -5.25 -3.52
N LEU A 8 -10.70 -4.29 -3.16
CA LEU A 8 -10.72 -3.69 -1.82
C LEU A 8 -12.03 -2.96 -1.54
N GLN A 9 -12.55 -2.19 -2.50
CA GLN A 9 -13.85 -1.52 -2.36
C GLN A 9 -15.00 -2.55 -2.24
N ARG A 10 -14.93 -3.66 -2.98
CA ARG A 10 -15.95 -4.72 -2.94
C ARG A 10 -16.00 -5.41 -1.58
N VAL A 11 -14.84 -5.66 -0.95
CA VAL A 11 -14.74 -6.43 0.30
C VAL A 11 -14.89 -5.53 1.53
N TYR A 12 -14.23 -4.38 1.54
CA TYR A 12 -14.14 -3.52 2.72
C TYR A 12 -15.06 -2.30 2.65
N GLY A 13 -15.51 -1.91 1.44
CA GLY A 13 -16.29 -0.70 1.23
C GLY A 13 -15.57 0.53 1.76
N ASP A 14 -16.32 1.42 2.39
CA ASP A 14 -15.80 2.70 2.89
C ASP A 14 -14.89 2.56 4.13
N ARG A 15 -14.67 1.34 4.64
CA ARG A 15 -13.73 1.08 5.75
C ARG A 15 -12.27 1.25 5.32
N VAL A 16 -11.98 1.19 4.03
CA VAL A 16 -10.62 1.35 3.47
C VAL A 16 -10.62 2.43 2.40
N GLN A 17 -9.68 3.36 2.51
CA GLN A 17 -9.36 4.29 1.42
C GLN A 17 -8.15 3.79 0.65
N PHE A 18 -8.22 3.85 -0.68
CA PHE A 18 -7.16 3.41 -1.55
C PHE A 18 -6.56 4.58 -2.33
N ALA A 19 -5.24 4.64 -2.37
CA ALA A 19 -4.50 5.58 -3.21
C ALA A 19 -3.29 4.89 -3.84
N CYS A 20 -3.07 5.17 -5.12
CA CYS A 20 -1.84 4.80 -5.83
C CYS A 20 -1.04 6.06 -6.10
N ILE A 21 0.19 6.12 -5.58
CA ILE A 21 1.05 7.30 -5.70
C ILE A 21 2.17 6.99 -6.69
N ASP A 22 2.24 7.77 -7.77
CA ASP A 22 3.35 7.69 -8.72
C ASP A 22 4.54 8.48 -8.18
N THR A 23 5.54 7.73 -7.70
CA THR A 23 6.77 8.27 -7.12
C THR A 23 7.73 8.85 -8.15
N THR A 24 7.47 8.68 -9.45
CA THR A 24 8.21 9.39 -10.51
C THR A 24 7.74 10.84 -10.66
N GLN A 25 6.52 11.14 -10.18
CA GLN A 25 5.89 12.47 -10.24
C GLN A 25 5.75 13.13 -8.86
N THR A 26 5.92 12.35 -7.78
CA THR A 26 5.71 12.80 -6.41
C THR A 26 6.98 12.62 -5.59
N SER A 27 7.47 13.68 -4.94
CA SER A 27 8.61 13.56 -4.03
C SER A 27 8.28 12.64 -2.84
N LEU A 28 9.23 11.78 -2.50
CA LEU A 28 9.16 10.92 -1.31
C LEU A 28 9.40 11.66 0.00
N ASP A 29 9.75 12.95 -0.03
CA ASP A 29 9.96 13.75 1.19
C ASP A 29 8.70 13.83 2.05
N SER A 30 7.52 13.78 1.41
CA SER A 30 6.22 13.71 2.09
C SER A 30 5.93 12.34 2.74
N PHE A 31 6.77 11.33 2.49
CA PHE A 31 6.57 9.94 2.90
C PHE A 31 7.84 9.36 3.56
N PRO A 32 8.27 9.86 4.73
CA PRO A 32 9.58 9.55 5.32
C PRO A 32 9.79 8.05 5.59
N LEU A 33 8.74 7.31 5.99
CA LEU A 33 8.84 5.86 6.20
C LEU A 33 9.05 5.08 4.88
N ILE A 34 8.45 5.57 3.79
CA ILE A 34 8.62 4.97 2.46
C ILE A 34 10.02 5.27 1.94
N SER A 35 10.47 6.52 2.06
CA SER A 35 11.84 6.92 1.70
C SER A 35 12.89 6.07 2.41
N ARG A 36 12.72 5.81 3.72
CA ARG A 36 13.61 4.93 4.49
C ARG A 36 13.64 3.50 3.94
N VAL A 37 12.48 2.92 3.61
CA VAL A 37 12.41 1.57 3.06
C VAL A 37 13.10 1.47 1.69
N VAL A 38 12.95 2.50 0.85
CA VAL A 38 13.68 2.57 -0.44
C VAL A 38 15.20 2.65 -0.21
N GLN A 39 15.66 3.47 0.74
CA GLN A 39 17.09 3.58 1.08
C GLN A 39 17.69 2.26 1.61
N MET A 40 16.86 1.39 2.20
CA MET A 40 17.26 0.05 2.63
C MET A 40 17.37 -0.95 1.46
N GLY A 41 17.03 -0.55 0.23
CA GLY A 41 17.14 -1.38 -0.97
C GLY A 41 15.87 -2.16 -1.33
N TYR A 42 14.74 -1.90 -0.68
CA TYR A 42 13.47 -2.52 -1.07
C TYR A 42 12.93 -1.89 -2.35
N ASN A 43 12.46 -2.75 -3.25
CA ASN A 43 11.97 -2.34 -4.56
C ASN A 43 10.49 -1.94 -4.51
N PHE A 44 10.12 -1.04 -5.42
CA PHE A 44 8.73 -0.75 -5.72
C PHE A 44 8.02 -1.95 -6.38
N PRO A 45 6.68 -2.04 -6.28
CA PRO A 45 5.81 -1.16 -5.49
C PRO A 45 5.95 -1.40 -3.98
N ILE A 46 5.77 -0.35 -3.18
CA ILE A 46 5.69 -0.43 -1.72
C ILE A 46 4.22 -0.21 -1.32
N THR A 47 3.63 -1.19 -0.65
CA THR A 47 2.28 -1.07 -0.09
C THR A 47 2.38 -0.61 1.36
N ALA A 48 1.69 0.48 1.67
CA ALA A 48 1.55 1.00 3.02
C ALA A 48 0.10 0.94 3.47
N ILE A 49 -0.12 0.52 4.72
CA ILE A 49 -1.43 0.52 5.36
C ILE A 49 -1.34 1.42 6.59
N ASN A 50 -2.26 2.37 6.71
CA ASN A 50 -2.26 3.41 7.76
C ASN A 50 -0.91 4.13 7.87
N GLY A 51 -0.32 4.48 6.72
CA GLY A 51 0.97 5.18 6.61
C GLY A 51 2.21 4.33 6.92
N LYS A 52 2.05 3.06 7.30
CA LYS A 52 3.16 2.17 7.64
C LYS A 52 3.45 1.23 6.46
N PRO A 53 4.70 1.11 5.99
CA PRO A 53 5.06 0.12 4.97
C PRO A 53 4.80 -1.30 5.50
N ARG A 54 4.28 -2.15 4.62
CA ARG A 54 3.92 -3.55 4.92
C ARG A 54 4.52 -4.52 3.93
N LEU A 55 4.43 -4.21 2.64
CA LEU A 55 4.89 -5.07 1.55
C LEU A 55 5.77 -4.27 0.59
N ALA A 56 6.72 -4.95 -0.04
CA ALA A 56 7.58 -4.38 -1.07
C ALA A 56 7.92 -5.43 -2.13
N GLY A 57 8.16 -4.99 -3.37
CA GLY A 57 8.60 -5.84 -4.48
C GLY A 57 7.49 -6.62 -5.19
N GLY A 58 6.22 -6.29 -4.94
CA GLY A 58 5.08 -6.92 -5.60
C GLY A 58 3.75 -6.51 -4.99
N ILE A 59 2.67 -6.81 -5.71
CA ILE A 59 1.30 -6.63 -5.22
C ILE A 59 0.64 -8.00 -5.15
N ASP A 60 0.36 -8.45 -3.93
CA ASP A 60 -0.41 -9.65 -3.65
C ASP A 60 -1.73 -9.23 -2.99
N ILE A 61 -2.84 -9.45 -3.67
CA ILE A 61 -4.17 -9.00 -3.23
C ILE A 61 -4.61 -9.77 -1.98
N ASP A 62 -4.36 -11.08 -1.93
CA ASP A 62 -4.77 -11.91 -0.80
C ASP A 62 -3.93 -11.59 0.44
N GLN A 63 -2.64 -11.31 0.27
CA GLN A 63 -1.79 -10.85 1.37
C GLN A 63 -2.24 -9.50 1.93
N ILE A 64 -2.64 -8.56 1.05
CA ILE A 64 -3.17 -7.26 1.47
C ILE A 64 -4.49 -7.44 2.25
N LYS A 65 -5.38 -8.33 1.78
CA LYS A 65 -6.65 -8.64 2.46
C LYS A 65 -6.42 -9.21 3.85
N ASN A 66 -5.53 -10.19 3.98
CA ASN A 66 -5.18 -10.77 5.28
C ASN A 66 -4.68 -9.69 6.27
N LEU A 67 -3.81 -8.79 5.81
CA LEU A 67 -3.33 -7.67 6.63
C LEU A 67 -4.45 -6.69 7.03
N LEU A 68 -5.43 -6.48 6.16
CA LEU A 68 -6.58 -5.61 6.46
C LEU A 68 -7.54 -6.28 7.43
N ASP A 69 -7.78 -7.59 7.29
CA ASP A 69 -8.64 -8.38 8.17
C ASP A 69 -8.07 -8.43 9.61
N GLU A 70 -6.74 -8.41 9.76
CA GLU A 70 -6.08 -8.27 11.07
C GLU A 70 -6.28 -6.88 11.71
N ILE A 71 -6.49 -5.84 10.91
CA ILE A 71 -6.57 -4.44 11.35
C ILE A 71 -8.03 -4.00 11.56
N LEU A 72 -8.95 -4.51 10.76
CA LEU A 72 -10.37 -4.16 10.72
C LEU A 72 -11.22 -5.31 11.30
N PRO A 73 -11.30 -5.45 12.63
CA PRO A 73 -12.15 -6.46 13.27
C PRO A 73 -13.64 -6.23 12.99
#